data_AF-A0AA43EQB3-F1
#
_entry.id   AF-A0AA43EQB3-F1
#
_cell.length_a   1.000
_cell.length_b   1.000
_cell.length_c   1.000
_cell.angle_alpha   90.00
_cell.angle_beta   90.00
_cell.angle_gamma   90.00
#
_symmetry.space_group_name_H-M   'P 1'
#
loop_
_entity.id
_entity.type
_entity.pdbx_description
1 polymer ?
#
loop_
_entity_poly.entity_id
_entity_poly.type
_entity_poly.pdbx_seq_one_letter_code
_entity_poly.pdbx_strand_id
1 'polypeptide(L)'
;MYGLKPDTDLSFFAGRELNQVAVGSYNVDFNFDGPVLALGVQDLLSLIVQSRIEHSAKGSVSEWEGDENNPLSAASLLGLVGRSVVSVHGDPDGTLTLTFSNGDVVTVFDREGYEAYQIRNGDQRIYV
;
A
#
# COMPACT_ATOMS: atom_id res chain seq x y z
N MET A 1 -7.06 13.74 -11.68
CA MET A 1 -7.47 13.36 -10.32
C MET A 1 -6.88 14.36 -9.33
N TYR A 2 -7.25 14.35 -8.05
CA TYR A 2 -6.69 15.32 -7.09
C TYR A 2 -5.29 14.93 -6.56
N GLY A 3 -4.79 13.74 -6.93
CA GLY A 3 -3.51 13.21 -6.50
C GLY A 3 -3.43 13.06 -4.98
N LEU A 4 -2.23 12.78 -4.49
CA LEU A 4 -1.92 12.87 -3.07
C LEU A 4 -1.63 14.33 -2.72
N LYS A 5 -2.32 14.89 -1.71
CA LYS A 5 -2.06 16.28 -1.31
C LYS A 5 -0.60 16.41 -0.81
N PRO A 6 0.14 17.46 -1.21
CA PRO A 6 1.58 17.59 -0.90
C PRO A 6 1.95 17.52 0.58
N ASP A 7 1.03 17.89 1.47
CA ASP A 7 1.24 17.91 2.93
C ASP A 7 0.52 16.77 3.65
N THR A 8 0.16 15.70 2.94
CA THR A 8 -0.47 14.52 3.56
C THR A 8 0.55 13.84 4.46
N ASP A 9 0.31 13.85 5.77
CA ASP A 9 1.12 13.05 6.69
C ASP A 9 0.92 11.56 6.39
N LEU A 10 2.00 10.87 6.05
CA LEU A 10 2.04 9.43 5.81
C LEU A 10 2.95 8.72 6.83
N SER A 11 3.55 9.45 7.76
CA SER A 11 4.55 8.93 8.70
C SER A 11 4.03 7.77 9.55
N PHE A 12 2.71 7.64 9.68
CA PHE A 12 2.04 6.53 10.36
C PHE A 12 2.28 5.14 9.74
N PHE A 13 2.78 5.04 8.50
CA PHE A 13 3.24 3.76 7.92
C PHE A 13 4.58 3.31 8.51
N ALA A 14 5.47 4.22 8.88
CA ALA A 14 6.82 3.86 9.31
C ALA A 14 6.78 2.99 10.58
N GLY A 15 7.48 1.86 10.54
CA GLY A 15 7.51 0.85 11.59
C GLY A 15 6.36 -0.16 11.56
N ARG A 16 5.34 0.02 10.72
CA ARG A 16 4.20 -0.89 10.64
C ARG A 16 4.53 -2.18 9.92
N GLU A 17 4.20 -3.31 10.54
CA GLU A 17 4.37 -4.64 9.97
C GLU A 17 3.19 -4.98 9.06
N LEU A 18 3.46 -5.45 7.84
CA LEU A 18 2.44 -5.96 6.94
C LEU A 18 2.02 -7.37 7.37
N ASN A 19 0.79 -7.51 7.87
CA ASN A 19 0.26 -8.78 8.37
C ASN A 19 -0.40 -9.61 7.27
N GLN A 20 -0.98 -8.95 6.26
CA GLN A 20 -1.74 -9.63 5.22
C GLN A 20 -1.70 -8.84 3.92
N VAL A 21 -1.62 -9.60 2.82
CA VAL A 21 -1.95 -9.14 1.47
C VAL A 21 -3.19 -9.92 1.02
N ALA A 22 -4.28 -9.24 0.69
CA ALA A 22 -5.47 -9.86 0.12
C ALA A 22 -5.61 -9.44 -1.35
N VAL A 23 -5.70 -10.41 -2.25
CA VAL A 23 -5.81 -10.18 -3.70
C VAL A 23 -7.24 -10.48 -4.13
N GLY A 24 -7.96 -9.42 -4.49
CA GLY A 24 -9.28 -9.49 -5.12
C GLY A 24 -9.19 -9.44 -6.64
N SER A 25 -10.34 -9.50 -7.32
CA SER A 25 -10.40 -9.44 -8.79
C SER A 25 -9.99 -8.08 -9.36
N TYR A 26 -10.11 -7.00 -8.58
CA TYR A 26 -9.86 -5.62 -9.02
C TYR A 26 -9.13 -4.79 -7.96
N ASN A 27 -8.62 -5.45 -6.91
CA ASN A 27 -7.97 -4.76 -5.81
C ASN A 27 -6.92 -5.63 -5.14
N VAL A 28 -5.91 -4.98 -4.57
CA VAL A 28 -4.98 -5.58 -3.62
C VAL A 28 -5.02 -4.78 -2.33
N ASP A 29 -5.27 -5.47 -1.21
CA ASP A 29 -5.34 -4.87 0.11
C ASP A 29 -4.10 -5.25 0.91
N PHE A 30 -3.32 -4.26 1.30
CA PHE A 30 -2.24 -4.38 2.28
C PHE A 30 -2.79 -4.04 3.65
N ASN A 31 -2.74 -4.99 4.58
CA ASN A 31 -3.23 -4.82 5.94
C ASN A 31 -2.06 -4.90 6.91
N PHE A 32 -1.82 -3.80 7.59
CA PHE A 32 -0.71 -3.62 8.52
C PHE A 32 -1.19 -3.76 9.96
N ASP A 33 -0.26 -3.94 10.88
CA ASP A 33 -0.54 -3.89 12.30
C ASP A 33 -1.05 -2.51 12.73
N GLY A 34 -1.93 -2.53 13.74
CA GLY A 34 -2.46 -1.33 14.35
C GLY A 34 -1.74 -0.98 15.65
N PRO A 35 -1.71 0.29 16.07
CA PRO A 35 -1.31 0.60 17.44
C PRO A 35 -2.30 -0.09 18.39
N VAL A 36 -1.78 -0.79 19.39
CA VAL A 36 -2.63 -1.36 20.45
C VAL A 36 -3.11 -0.19 21.30
N LEU A 37 -4.40 0.15 21.19
CA LEU A 37 -5.01 1.15 22.07
C LEU A 37 -5.15 0.59 23.48
N ALA A 38 -5.28 1.47 24.48
CA ALA A 38 -5.37 1.10 25.90
C ALA A 38 -6.51 0.11 26.23
N LEU A 39 -7.51 -0.03 25.35
CA LEU A 39 -8.63 -0.97 25.48
C LEU A 39 -8.43 -2.29 24.70
N GLY A 40 -7.23 -2.52 24.14
CA GLY A 40 -6.92 -3.73 23.36
C GLY A 40 -7.49 -3.74 21.94
N VAL A 41 -8.11 -2.65 21.49
CA VAL A 41 -8.54 -2.47 20.09
C VAL A 41 -7.32 -2.08 19.26
N GLN A 42 -7.04 -2.80 18.19
CA GLN A 42 -6.05 -2.42 17.20
C GLN A 42 -6.72 -1.62 16.08
N ASP A 43 -6.29 -0.38 15.89
CA ASP A 43 -6.67 0.39 14.70
C ASP A 43 -5.84 -0.11 13.53
N LEU A 44 -6.42 -1.01 12.72
CA LEU A 44 -5.72 -1.56 11.56
C LEU A 44 -5.46 -0.45 10.54
N LEU A 45 -4.19 -0.33 10.12
CA LEU A 45 -3.81 0.46 8.97
C LEU A 45 -4.00 -0.41 7.72
N SER A 46 -4.73 0.08 6.73
CA SER A 46 -4.82 -0.59 5.44
C SER A 46 -4.62 0.34 4.25
N LEU A 47 -4.01 -0.21 3.20
CA LEU A 47 -3.87 0.40 1.88
C LEU A 47 -4.60 -0.51 0.89
N ILE A 48 -5.67 0.00 0.28
CA ILE A 48 -6.52 -0.72 -0.67
C ILE A 48 -6.22 -0.12 -2.04
N VAL A 49 -5.66 -0.90 -2.94
CA VAL A 49 -5.19 -0.43 -4.25
C VAL A 49 -6.05 -1.01 -5.36
N GLN A 50 -6.55 -0.15 -6.24
CA GLN A 50 -7.38 -0.49 -7.42
C GLN A 50 -6.70 -0.07 -8.74
N SER A 51 -5.41 0.20 -8.67
CA SER A 51 -4.58 0.74 -9.72
C SER A 51 -3.26 -0.04 -9.84
N ARG A 52 -2.37 0.41 -10.70
CA ARG A 52 -1.11 -0.28 -10.96
C ARG A 52 -0.22 -0.31 -9.71
N ILE A 53 0.38 -1.48 -9.45
CA ILE A 53 1.39 -1.70 -8.41
C ILE A 53 2.66 -2.22 -9.08
N GLU A 54 3.79 -1.61 -8.77
CA GLU A 54 5.11 -2.16 -9.01
C GLU A 54 5.73 -2.67 -7.71
N HIS A 55 6.34 -3.85 -7.76
CA HIS A 55 7.12 -4.41 -6.67
C HIS A 55 8.55 -4.69 -7.15
N SER A 56 9.51 -3.96 -6.58
CA SER A 56 10.94 -4.14 -6.85
C SER A 56 11.59 -4.95 -5.73
N ALA A 57 12.15 -6.10 -6.08
CA ALA A 57 12.82 -7.00 -5.15
C ALA A 57 14.11 -7.55 -5.78
N LYS A 58 15.26 -7.33 -5.12
CA LYS A 58 16.59 -7.86 -5.52
C LYS A 58 16.94 -7.64 -7.01
N GLY A 59 16.60 -6.47 -7.55
CA GLY A 59 16.87 -6.12 -8.95
C GLY A 59 15.90 -6.71 -9.97
N SER A 60 14.82 -7.35 -9.53
CA SER A 60 13.69 -7.76 -10.36
C SER A 60 12.50 -6.84 -10.07
N VAL A 61 11.70 -6.56 -11.11
CA VAL A 61 10.45 -5.79 -10.99
C VAL A 61 9.30 -6.69 -11.40
N SER A 62 8.24 -6.73 -10.59
CA SER A 62 6.96 -7.38 -10.88
C SER A 62 5.86 -6.33 -10.87
N GLU A 63 4.84 -6.51 -11.70
CA GLU A 63 3.77 -5.53 -11.88
C GLU A 63 2.41 -6.19 -11.75
N TRP A 64 1.44 -5.45 -11.19
CA TRP A 64 0.02 -5.79 -11.20
C TRP A 64 -0.75 -4.57 -11.73
N GLU A 65 -1.54 -4.74 -12.79
CA GLU A 65 -2.12 -3.62 -13.57
C GLU A 65 -3.51 -3.15 -13.10
N GLY A 66 -4.03 -3.66 -11.98
CA GLY A 66 -5.32 -3.20 -11.45
C GLY A 66 -6.58 -3.86 -12.05
N ASP A 67 -6.45 -4.58 -13.17
CA ASP A 67 -7.59 -4.92 -14.04
C ASP A 67 -7.61 -6.39 -14.53
N GLU A 68 -6.52 -7.14 -14.38
CA GLU A 68 -6.44 -8.44 -15.00
C GLU A 68 -7.12 -9.55 -14.18
N ASN A 69 -7.86 -10.44 -14.85
CA ASN A 69 -8.33 -11.74 -14.32
C ASN A 69 -7.16 -12.71 -13.99
N ASN A 70 -6.04 -12.17 -13.52
CA ASN A 70 -4.77 -12.83 -13.26
C ASN A 70 -4.25 -12.43 -11.88
N PRO A 71 -4.85 -12.93 -10.78
CA PRO A 71 -4.40 -12.61 -9.43
C PRO A 71 -2.97 -13.06 -9.14
N LEU A 72 -2.38 -13.94 -9.97
CA LEU A 72 -1.01 -14.42 -9.79
C LEU A 72 0.05 -13.37 -10.12
N SER A 73 -0.25 -12.31 -10.87
CA SER A 73 0.72 -11.22 -11.10
C SER A 73 1.01 -10.44 -9.80
N ALA A 74 0.06 -10.40 -8.86
CA ALA A 74 0.26 -9.86 -7.52
C ALA A 74 1.02 -10.81 -6.55
N ALA A 75 1.33 -12.05 -6.96
CA ALA A 75 1.90 -13.06 -6.05
C ALA A 75 3.24 -12.65 -5.43
N SER A 76 4.02 -11.81 -6.12
CA SER A 76 5.30 -11.30 -5.61
C SER A 76 5.13 -10.51 -4.30
N LEU A 77 3.97 -9.85 -4.11
CA LEU A 77 3.67 -9.03 -2.93
C LEU A 77 3.54 -9.87 -1.64
N LEU A 78 3.26 -11.17 -1.77
CA LEU A 78 3.19 -12.08 -0.61
C LEU A 78 4.52 -12.19 0.14
N GLY A 79 5.66 -11.90 -0.51
CA GLY A 79 6.98 -11.88 0.11
C GLY A 79 7.17 -10.78 1.16
N LEU A 80 6.27 -9.79 1.19
CA LEU A 80 6.30 -8.65 2.10
C LEU A 80 5.59 -8.93 3.44
N VAL A 81 4.82 -10.03 3.54
CA VAL A 81 4.15 -10.38 4.79
C VAL A 81 5.18 -10.64 5.90
N GLY A 82 4.97 -10.04 7.07
CA GLY A 82 5.90 -10.03 8.19
C GLY A 82 7.07 -9.04 8.03
N ARG A 83 7.00 -8.13 7.05
CA ARG A 83 7.99 -7.05 6.86
C ARG A 83 7.41 -5.72 7.30
N SER A 84 8.25 -4.92 7.92
CA SER A 84 7.89 -3.58 8.37
C SER A 84 8.23 -2.55 7.32
N VAL A 85 7.41 -1.51 7.18
CA VAL A 85 7.73 -0.33 6.37
C VAL A 85 8.82 0.48 7.09
N VAL A 86 9.90 0.81 6.39
CA VAL A 86 11.02 1.63 6.88
C VAL A 86 10.83 3.10 6.48
N SER A 87 10.34 3.34 5.26
CA SER A 87 10.06 4.68 4.76
C SER A 87 8.86 4.67 3.83
N VAL A 88 8.18 5.81 3.78
CA VAL A 88 7.07 6.07 2.88
C VAL A 88 7.29 7.44 2.22
N HIS A 89 7.00 7.52 0.94
CA HIS A 89 7.02 8.75 0.17
C HIS A 89 5.75 8.85 -0.66
N GLY A 90 5.25 10.06 -0.81
CA GLY A 90 4.09 10.35 -1.62
C GLY A 90 4.41 11.53 -2.54
N ASP A 91 4.27 11.32 -3.83
CA ASP A 91 4.54 12.32 -4.86
C ASP A 91 3.29 13.16 -5.16
N PRO A 92 3.46 14.42 -5.61
CA PRO A 92 2.33 15.29 -5.98
C PRO A 92 1.46 14.75 -7.12
N ASP A 93 1.97 13.80 -7.91
CA ASP A 93 1.22 13.13 -8.97
C ASP A 93 0.32 11.99 -8.44
N GLY A 94 0.32 11.75 -7.13
CA GLY A 94 -0.46 10.69 -6.49
C GLY A 94 0.29 9.36 -6.38
N THR A 95 1.54 9.26 -6.81
CA THR A 95 2.33 8.04 -6.61
C THR A 95 2.68 7.86 -5.13
N LEU A 96 2.48 6.66 -4.60
CA LEU A 96 2.85 6.27 -3.24
C LEU A 96 3.97 5.22 -3.30
N THR A 97 5.08 5.46 -2.60
CA THR A 97 6.19 4.52 -2.50
C THR A 97 6.40 4.09 -1.05
N LEU A 98 6.42 2.78 -0.82
CA LEU A 98 6.71 2.13 0.45
C LEU A 98 8.02 1.34 0.34
N THR A 99 8.96 1.57 1.23
CA THR A 99 10.20 0.78 1.36
C THR A 99 10.10 -0.13 2.57
N PHE A 100 10.35 -1.42 2.39
CA PHE A 100 10.24 -2.43 3.44
C PHE A 100 11.60 -2.80 4.07
N SER A 101 11.56 -3.42 5.24
CA SER A 101 12.74 -3.77 6.05
C SER A 101 13.65 -4.82 5.41
N ASN A 102 13.17 -5.55 4.41
CA ASN A 102 13.96 -6.46 3.58
C ASN A 102 14.63 -5.76 2.38
N GLY A 103 14.43 -4.45 2.20
CA GLY A 103 14.94 -3.65 1.10
C GLY A 103 14.05 -3.64 -0.14
N ASP A 104 12.91 -4.35 -0.13
CA ASP A 104 11.97 -4.34 -1.24
C ASP A 104 11.18 -3.02 -1.26
N VAL A 105 10.73 -2.62 -2.45
CA VAL A 105 10.01 -1.38 -2.69
C VAL A 105 8.69 -1.68 -3.38
N VAL A 106 7.60 -1.11 -2.86
CA VAL A 106 6.28 -1.12 -3.49
C VAL A 106 5.96 0.30 -3.94
N THR A 107 5.61 0.45 -5.21
CA THR A 107 5.14 1.72 -5.80
C THR A 107 3.72 1.54 -6.28
N VAL A 108 2.81 2.38 -5.82
CA VAL A 108 1.40 2.44 -6.22
C VAL A 108 1.19 3.69 -7.03
N PHE A 109 0.64 3.56 -8.23
CA PHE A 109 0.50 4.68 -9.16
C PHE A 109 -0.94 5.20 -9.17
N ASP A 110 -1.09 6.53 -9.17
CA ASP A 110 -2.35 7.15 -9.54
C ASP A 110 -2.65 6.87 -11.03
N ARG A 111 -3.93 6.72 -11.37
CA ARG A 111 -4.41 6.52 -12.74
C ARG A 111 -5.54 7.49 -13.02
N GLU A 112 -5.46 8.21 -14.13
CA GLU A 112 -6.55 9.11 -14.54
C GLU A 112 -7.88 8.38 -14.72
N GLY A 113 -8.94 8.90 -14.07
CA GLY A 113 -10.33 8.51 -14.31
C GLY A 113 -11.04 7.76 -13.17
N TYR A 114 -10.33 7.18 -12.20
CA TYR A 114 -10.87 6.42 -11.05
C TYR A 114 -10.03 6.55 -9.78
N GLU A 115 -10.64 6.49 -8.59
CA GLU A 115 -9.93 6.38 -7.31
C GLU A 115 -8.93 5.22 -7.36
N ALA A 116 -7.64 5.55 -7.34
CA ALA A 116 -6.53 4.64 -7.54
C ALA A 116 -6.23 3.82 -6.29
N TYR A 117 -6.32 4.45 -5.11
CA TYR A 117 -6.18 3.76 -3.83
C TYR A 117 -6.81 4.51 -2.66
N GLN A 118 -7.05 3.76 -1.59
CA GLN A 118 -7.54 4.26 -0.32
C GLN A 118 -6.60 3.88 0.81
N ILE A 119 -6.27 4.84 1.67
CA ILE A 119 -5.57 4.60 2.94
C ILE A 119 -6.57 4.74 4.09
N ARG A 120 -6.61 3.74 4.96
CA ARG A 120 -7.45 3.68 6.15
C ARG A 120 -6.57 3.57 7.38
N ASN A 121 -6.65 4.54 8.28
CA ASN A 121 -5.92 4.54 9.55
C ASN A 121 -6.86 4.97 10.69
N GLY A 122 -7.43 4.02 11.43
CA GLY A 122 -8.50 4.32 12.40
C GLY A 122 -9.69 5.00 11.72
N ASP A 123 -10.05 6.21 12.16
CA ASP A 123 -11.10 7.05 11.53
C ASP A 123 -10.60 7.88 10.33
N GLN A 124 -9.28 7.99 10.13
CA GLN A 124 -8.72 8.73 9.01
C GLN A 124 -8.88 7.95 7.71
N ARG A 125 -9.31 8.66 6.66
CA ARG A 125 -9.45 8.15 5.30
C ARG A 125 -8.78 9.10 4.32
N ILE A 126 -7.85 8.58 3.53
CA ILE A 126 -7.22 9.28 2.41
C ILE A 126 -7.63 8.56 1.14
N TYR A 127 -8.00 9.32 0.12
CA TYR A 127 -8.45 8.85 -1.18
C TYR A 127 -7.59 9.54 -2.23
N VAL A 128 -6.99 8.74 -3.11
CA VAL A 128 -6.26 9.19 -4.29
C VAL A 128 -6.88 8.47 -5.45
#